data_AF-A0A845R6H5-F1
#
_entry.id   AF-A0A845R6H5-F1
#
_cell.length_a   1.000
_cell.length_b   1.000
_cell.length_c   1.000
_cell.angle_alpha   90.00
_cell.angle_beta   90.00
_cell.angle_gamma   90.00
#
_symmetry.space_group_name_H-M   'P 1'
#
loop_
_entity.id
_entity.type
_entity.pdbx_description
1 polymer ?
#
loop_
_entity_poly.entity_id
_entity_poly.type
_entity_poly.pdbx_seq_one_letter_code
_entity_poly.pdbx_strand_id
1 'polypeptide(L)'
;MGKRYGNLYKIARKNTNLTQEKAAQFLRVSKDSLSAYERGITPTPDDIVCKMIELYKSEWLAYEHLRQSTMVGRKYLPEINHSDIAESVLKFQKEIDDLSSVRRDMFSIACDGVIDNEELNRWNQVTKEVHEVAGAALNLIFTKNKKTSLDGHLEEVSI
;
A
#
# COMPACT_ATOMS: atom_id res chain seq x y z
N MET A 1 3.84 11.46 19.62
CA MET A 1 4.94 11.93 18.75
C MET A 1 4.94 11.10 17.47
N GLY A 2 4.08 11.44 16.50
CA GLY A 2 3.85 10.63 15.29
C GLY A 2 4.77 11.07 14.15
N LYS A 3 5.58 10.13 13.64
CA LYS A 3 6.50 10.32 12.52
C LYS A 3 5.79 11.00 11.34
N ARG A 4 6.36 12.13 10.91
CA ARG A 4 5.82 13.06 9.90
C ARG A 4 6.01 12.50 8.48
N TYR A 5 5.48 11.30 8.21
CA TYR A 5 5.24 10.87 6.83
C TYR A 5 4.07 11.70 6.32
N GLY A 6 4.22 12.37 5.17
CA GLY A 6 3.12 13.11 4.56
C GLY A 6 1.90 12.20 4.40
N ASN A 7 0.69 12.74 4.56
CA ASN A 7 -0.53 11.98 4.30
C ASN A 7 -0.45 11.30 2.92
N LEU A 8 -0.94 10.06 2.80
CA LEU A 8 -0.89 9.22 1.59
C LEU A 8 -1.24 9.98 0.29
N TYR A 9 -2.20 10.90 0.34
CA TYR A 9 -2.58 11.73 -0.81
C TYR A 9 -1.45 12.64 -1.31
N LYS A 10 -0.69 13.23 -0.37
CA LYS A 10 0.45 14.10 -0.67
C LYS A 10 1.61 13.32 -1.27
N ILE A 11 1.85 12.10 -0.77
CA ILE A 11 2.88 11.21 -1.29
C ILE A 11 2.52 10.82 -2.73
N ALA A 12 1.27 10.38 -2.97
CA ALA A 12 0.83 10.02 -4.31
C ALA A 12 0.93 11.19 -5.30
N ARG A 13 0.54 12.42 -4.91
CA ARG A 13 0.75 13.59 -5.78
C ARG A 13 2.22 13.86 -6.04
N LYS A 14 3.09 13.78 -5.03
CA LYS A 14 4.53 14.02 -5.19
C LYS A 14 5.25 12.99 -6.05
N ASN A 15 4.68 11.79 -6.19
CA ASN A 15 5.16 10.79 -7.15
C ASN A 15 4.78 11.14 -8.60
N THR A 16 4.06 12.24 -8.80
CA THR A 16 3.79 12.85 -10.11
C THR A 16 4.49 14.21 -10.21
N ASN A 17 4.47 14.80 -11.40
CA ASN A 17 4.97 16.16 -11.64
C ASN A 17 3.92 17.26 -11.38
N LEU A 18 2.83 16.94 -10.66
CA LEU A 18 1.74 17.90 -10.41
C LEU A 18 2.02 18.77 -9.19
N THR A 19 1.95 20.08 -9.40
CA THR A 19 1.83 21.05 -8.30
C THR A 19 0.49 20.87 -7.59
N GLN A 20 0.37 21.39 -6.38
CA GLN A 20 -0.89 21.32 -5.63
C GLN A 20 -1.99 22.12 -6.36
N GLU A 21 -1.64 23.25 -6.97
CA GLU A 21 -2.53 24.09 -7.78
C GLU A 21 -3.11 23.30 -8.95
N LYS A 22 -2.23 22.64 -9.73
CA LYS A 22 -2.64 21.91 -10.92
C LYS A 22 -3.45 20.66 -10.57
N ALA A 23 -3.09 19.97 -9.50
CA ALA A 23 -3.89 18.85 -8.99
C ALA A 23 -5.27 19.30 -8.52
N ALA A 24 -5.37 20.41 -7.77
CA ALA A 24 -6.66 20.95 -7.31
C ALA A 24 -7.58 21.30 -8.49
N GLN A 25 -7.01 21.90 -9.55
CA GLN A 25 -7.73 22.20 -10.78
C GLN A 25 -8.31 20.93 -11.43
N PHE A 26 -7.50 19.89 -11.61
CA PHE A 26 -7.97 18.64 -12.22
C PHE A 26 -9.01 17.91 -11.36
N LEU A 27 -8.84 17.93 -10.05
CA LEU A 27 -9.77 17.32 -9.09
C LEU A 27 -11.06 18.15 -8.91
N ARG A 28 -11.12 19.36 -9.49
CA ARG A 28 -12.22 20.33 -9.33
C ARG A 28 -12.51 20.67 -7.87
N VAL A 29 -11.45 20.86 -7.08
CA VAL A 29 -11.51 21.32 -5.69
C VAL A 29 -10.68 22.58 -5.51
N SER A 30 -10.90 23.32 -4.42
CA SER A 30 -10.03 24.45 -4.10
C SER A 30 -8.62 23.96 -3.69
N LYS A 31 -7.60 24.79 -3.92
CA LYS A 31 -6.24 24.51 -3.44
C LYS A 31 -6.22 24.30 -1.92
N ASP A 32 -7.02 25.06 -1.18
CA ASP A 32 -7.11 24.96 0.28
C ASP A 32 -7.76 23.64 0.72
N SER A 33 -8.79 23.19 0.01
CA SER A 33 -9.40 21.87 0.23
C SER A 33 -8.39 20.75 -0.01
N LEU A 34 -7.67 20.77 -1.13
CA LEU A 34 -6.62 19.79 -1.40
C LEU A 34 -5.51 19.83 -0.34
N SER A 35 -5.12 21.02 0.11
CA SER A 35 -4.15 21.20 1.19
C SER A 35 -4.66 20.67 2.54
N ALA A 36 -5.95 20.78 2.82
CA ALA A 36 -6.57 20.18 4.01
C ALA A 36 -6.56 18.65 3.94
N TYR A 37 -6.90 18.07 2.78
CA TYR A 37 -6.82 16.63 2.54
C TYR A 37 -5.40 16.11 2.71
N GLU A 38 -4.41 16.74 2.07
CA GLU A 38 -2.99 16.36 2.15
C GLU A 38 -2.35 16.55 3.54
N ARG A 39 -3.01 17.30 4.43
CA ARG A 39 -2.60 17.46 5.83
C ARG A 39 -3.41 16.56 6.78
N GLY A 40 -4.43 15.87 6.28
CA GLY A 40 -5.35 15.08 7.11
C GLY A 40 -6.20 15.92 8.06
N ILE A 41 -6.41 17.20 7.74
CA ILE A 41 -7.24 18.11 8.56
C ILE A 41 -8.71 17.78 8.39
N THR A 42 -9.11 17.48 7.15
CA THR A 42 -10.48 17.15 6.79
C THR A 42 -10.50 15.74 6.19
N PRO A 43 -11.47 14.89 6.56
CA PRO A 43 -11.69 13.62 5.87
C PRO A 43 -11.81 13.86 4.36
N THR A 44 -11.10 13.05 3.57
CA THR A 44 -11.14 13.17 2.12
C THR A 44 -12.28 12.29 1.60
N PRO A 45 -13.27 12.85 0.87
CA PRO A 45 -14.39 12.08 0.33
C PRO A 45 -13.93 11.02 -0.67
N ASP A 46 -14.58 9.86 -0.69
CA ASP A 46 -14.22 8.72 -1.54
C ASP A 46 -14.23 9.09 -3.04
N ASP A 47 -15.17 9.92 -3.49
CA ASP A 47 -15.24 10.36 -4.90
C ASP A 47 -14.00 11.19 -5.30
N ILE A 48 -13.46 11.99 -4.39
CA ILE A 48 -12.22 12.74 -4.58
C ILE A 48 -11.03 11.79 -4.56
N VAL A 49 -11.04 10.77 -3.69
CA VAL A 49 -9.98 9.77 -3.64
C VAL A 49 -9.93 8.95 -4.92
N CYS A 50 -11.06 8.52 -5.48
CA CYS A 50 -11.13 7.87 -6.80
C CYS A 50 -10.49 8.74 -7.89
N LYS A 51 -10.84 10.03 -7.95
CA LYS A 51 -10.22 10.98 -8.89
C LYS A 51 -8.72 11.13 -8.65
N MET A 52 -8.25 11.11 -7.39
CA MET A 52 -6.82 11.14 -7.07
C MET A 52 -6.09 9.88 -7.55
N ILE A 53 -6.69 8.69 -7.37
CA ILE A 53 -6.11 7.41 -7.82
C ILE A 53 -5.92 7.43 -9.33
N GLU A 54 -6.93 7.87 -10.08
CA GLU A 54 -6.90 8.00 -11.54
C GLU A 54 -5.88 9.05 -11.99
N LEU A 55 -5.95 10.25 -11.41
CA LEU A 55 -5.08 11.39 -11.78
C LEU A 55 -3.61 11.09 -11.49
N TYR A 56 -3.32 10.48 -10.35
CA TYR A 56 -1.95 10.16 -9.93
C TYR A 56 -1.46 8.81 -10.45
N LYS A 57 -2.34 8.04 -11.11
CA LYS A 57 -2.06 6.67 -11.59
C LYS A 57 -1.50 5.78 -10.48
N SER A 58 -2.12 5.84 -9.31
CA SER A 58 -1.55 5.36 -8.05
C SER A 58 -2.44 4.32 -7.37
N GLU A 59 -2.40 3.06 -7.81
CA GLU A 59 -3.26 1.98 -7.28
C GLU A 59 -3.03 1.70 -5.79
N TRP A 60 -1.80 1.83 -5.30
CA TRP A 60 -1.50 1.67 -3.87
C TRP A 60 -2.25 2.67 -2.99
N LEU A 61 -2.62 3.84 -3.55
CA LEU A 61 -3.40 4.86 -2.86
C LEU A 61 -4.80 4.36 -2.50
N ALA A 62 -5.39 3.54 -3.38
CA ALA A 62 -6.71 2.93 -3.16
C ALA A 62 -6.67 1.98 -1.97
N TYR A 63 -5.66 1.10 -1.95
CA TYR A 63 -5.47 0.14 -0.87
C TYR A 63 -5.21 0.83 0.47
N GLU A 64 -4.27 1.78 0.52
CA GLU A 64 -3.95 2.49 1.76
C GLU A 64 -5.11 3.36 2.25
N HIS A 65 -5.87 3.98 1.34
CA HIS A 65 -7.10 4.67 1.72
C HIS A 65 -8.07 3.69 2.41
N LEU A 66 -8.42 2.57 1.78
CA LEU A 66 -9.35 1.59 2.37
C LEU A 66 -8.85 1.02 3.71
N ARG A 67 -7.55 0.69 3.78
CA ARG A 67 -6.91 0.23 5.01
C ARG A 67 -7.03 1.26 6.13
N GLN A 68 -6.79 2.54 5.84
CA GLN A 68 -6.77 3.59 6.86
C GLN A 68 -8.15 4.20 7.15
N SER A 69 -9.13 4.10 6.26
CA SER A 69 -10.44 4.75 6.38
C SER A 69 -11.31 4.18 7.49
N THR A 70 -11.16 2.90 7.85
CA THR A 70 -12.00 2.25 8.86
C THR A 70 -11.19 1.50 9.92
N MET A 71 -11.79 1.29 11.10
CA MET A 71 -11.19 0.43 12.13
C MET A 71 -11.05 -1.01 11.65
N VAL A 72 -12.00 -1.50 10.85
CA VAL A 72 -11.97 -2.84 10.25
C VAL A 72 -10.79 -2.94 9.28
N GLY A 73 -10.62 -1.96 8.38
CA GLY A 73 -9.49 -1.89 7.46
C GLY A 73 -8.15 -1.95 8.20
N ARG A 74 -7.97 -1.10 9.23
CA ARG A 74 -6.72 -1.05 10.00
C ARG A 74 -6.42 -2.34 10.76
N LYS A 75 -7.45 -3.07 11.16
CA LYS A 75 -7.31 -4.30 11.96
C LYS A 75 -7.07 -5.54 11.11
N TYR A 76 -7.64 -5.61 9.91
CA TYR A 76 -7.70 -6.85 9.13
C TYR A 76 -6.96 -6.79 7.79
N LEU A 77 -6.70 -5.61 7.23
CA LEU A 77 -5.94 -5.49 5.98
C LEU A 77 -4.43 -5.41 6.26
N PRO A 78 -3.59 -6.20 5.57
CA PRO A 78 -2.14 -6.16 5.72
C PRO A 78 -1.54 -4.76 5.53
N GLU A 79 -0.50 -4.45 6.27
CA GLU A 79 0.28 -3.23 6.03
C GLU A 79 1.24 -3.44 4.84
N ILE A 80 1.28 -2.48 3.92
CA ILE A 80 2.27 -2.45 2.84
C ILE A 80 3.33 -1.37 3.13
N ASN A 81 4.58 -1.67 2.80
CA ASN A 81 5.71 -0.76 3.02
C ASN A 81 6.18 -0.19 1.69
N HIS A 82 6.11 1.11 1.45
CA HIS A 82 6.60 1.70 0.19
C HIS A 82 8.14 1.60 0.05
N SER A 83 8.62 0.43 -0.36
CA SER A 83 10.02 0.08 -0.61
C SER A 83 10.36 0.15 -2.10
N ASP A 84 11.65 0.09 -2.43
CA ASP A 84 12.06 -0.06 -3.83
C ASP A 84 11.88 -1.51 -4.31
N ILE A 85 12.16 -1.76 -5.59
CA ILE A 85 11.96 -3.09 -6.21
C ILE A 85 12.84 -4.14 -5.53
N ALA A 86 14.11 -3.82 -5.26
CA ALA A 86 15.05 -4.78 -4.70
C ALA A 86 14.61 -5.18 -3.29
N GLU A 87 14.30 -4.20 -2.44
CA GLU A 87 13.81 -4.45 -1.09
C GLU A 87 12.48 -5.22 -1.10
N SER A 88 11.55 -4.87 -1.99
CA SER A 88 10.25 -5.54 -2.07
C SER A 88 10.37 -7.01 -2.52
N VAL A 89 11.24 -7.29 -3.49
CA VAL A 89 11.52 -8.66 -3.96
C VAL A 89 12.20 -9.48 -2.87
N LEU A 90 13.24 -8.93 -2.23
CA LEU A 90 13.96 -9.62 -1.16
C LEU A 90 13.06 -9.90 0.04
N LYS A 91 12.22 -8.93 0.43
CA LYS A 91 11.26 -9.13 1.51
C LYS A 91 10.25 -10.22 1.14
N PHE A 92 9.69 -10.18 -0.06
CA PHE A 92 8.77 -11.22 -0.51
C PHE A 92 9.40 -12.61 -0.49
N GLN A 93 10.63 -12.76 -0.97
CA GLN A 93 11.35 -14.04 -0.92
C GLN A 93 11.57 -14.52 0.52
N LYS A 94 11.98 -13.63 1.43
CA LYS A 94 12.13 -13.94 2.85
C LYS A 94 10.81 -14.46 3.45
N GLU A 95 9.69 -13.77 3.24
CA GLU A 95 8.42 -14.21 3.84
C GLU A 95 7.94 -15.55 3.23
N ILE A 96 8.25 -15.85 1.96
CA ILE A 96 7.99 -17.17 1.38
C ILE A 96 8.83 -18.25 2.06
N ASP A 97 10.10 -17.97 2.35
CA ASP A 97 10.99 -18.90 3.05
C ASP A 97 10.50 -19.12 4.49
N ASP A 98 10.07 -18.07 5.18
CA ASP A 98 9.51 -18.15 6.54
C ASP A 98 8.20 -18.96 6.55
N LEU A 99 7.30 -18.75 5.58
CA LEU A 99 6.09 -19.57 5.41
C LEU A 99 6.42 -21.04 5.15
N SER A 100 7.51 -21.32 4.42
CA SER A 100 7.94 -22.70 4.15
C SER A 100 8.34 -23.45 5.43
N SER A 101 8.82 -22.73 6.46
CA SER A 101 9.23 -23.31 7.74
C SER A 101 8.04 -23.88 8.54
N VAL A 102 6.86 -23.27 8.41
CA VAL A 102 5.62 -23.69 9.09
C VAL A 102 4.73 -24.62 8.25
N ARG A 103 5.18 -25.00 7.04
CA ARG A 103 4.41 -25.85 6.10
C ARG A 103 3.96 -27.17 6.73
N ARG A 104 4.80 -27.77 7.58
CA ARG A 104 4.46 -29.05 8.23
C ARG A 104 3.30 -28.89 9.22
N ASP A 105 3.36 -27.86 10.05
CA ASP A 105 2.29 -27.56 11.01
C ASP A 105 0.99 -27.19 10.30
N MET A 106 1.08 -26.38 9.24
CA MET A 106 -0.06 -26.04 8.39
C MET A 106 -0.76 -27.30 7.86
N PHE A 107 0.01 -28.27 7.36
CA PHE A 107 -0.56 -29.52 6.86
C PHE A 107 -1.12 -30.39 7.99
N SER A 108 -0.37 -30.59 9.08
CA SER A 108 -0.79 -31.49 10.16
C SER A 108 -2.08 -31.03 10.85
N ILE A 109 -2.19 -29.72 11.11
CA ILE A 109 -3.36 -29.10 11.77
C ILE A 109 -4.57 -29.11 10.82
N ALA A 110 -4.36 -28.95 9.51
CA ALA A 110 -5.46 -28.95 8.55
C ALA A 110 -6.05 -30.34 8.28
N CYS A 111 -5.36 -31.43 8.65
CA CYS A 111 -5.74 -32.81 8.30
C CYS A 111 -7.08 -33.23 8.91
N ASP A 112 -7.36 -32.86 10.16
CA ASP A 112 -8.61 -33.20 10.84
C ASP A 112 -9.66 -32.08 10.75
N GLY A 113 -9.24 -30.89 10.28
CA GLY A 113 -10.07 -29.71 10.10
C GLY A 113 -10.44 -29.00 11.40
N VAL A 114 -9.79 -29.32 12.54
CA VAL A 114 -10.13 -28.80 13.86
C VAL A 114 -8.87 -28.29 14.56
N ILE A 115 -8.80 -26.98 14.81
CA ILE A 115 -7.71 -26.40 15.60
C ILE A 115 -8.08 -26.53 17.09
N ASP A 116 -7.40 -27.41 17.81
CA ASP A 116 -7.56 -27.54 19.26
C ASP A 116 -6.66 -26.59 20.07
N ASN A 117 -6.75 -26.64 21.40
CA ASN A 117 -5.98 -25.76 22.29
C ASN A 117 -4.47 -26.00 22.26
N GLU A 118 -4.02 -27.23 21.99
CA GLU A 118 -2.60 -27.60 21.84
C GLU A 118 -2.05 -27.11 20.49
N GLU A 119 -2.92 -27.02 19.49
CA GLU A 119 -2.57 -26.57 18.14
C GLU A 119 -2.67 -25.06 17.94
N LEU A 120 -3.48 -24.37 18.74
CA LEU A 120 -3.79 -22.94 18.58
C LEU A 120 -2.55 -22.06 18.42
N ASN A 121 -1.50 -22.30 19.21
CA ASN A 121 -0.26 -21.52 19.12
C ASN A 121 0.48 -21.76 17.79
N ARG A 122 0.55 -23.01 17.32
CA ARG A 122 1.15 -23.34 16.03
C ARG A 122 0.32 -22.78 14.88
N TRP A 123 -1.00 -22.84 14.98
CA TRP A 123 -1.90 -22.24 14.00
C TRP A 123 -1.81 -20.71 13.94
N ASN A 124 -1.65 -20.05 15.09
CA ASN A 124 -1.39 -18.62 15.15
C ASN A 124 -0.07 -18.26 14.45
N GLN A 125 0.96 -19.10 14.56
CA GLN A 125 2.19 -18.92 13.79
C GLN A 125 1.95 -19.09 12.29
N VAL A 126 1.24 -20.14 11.86
CA VAL A 126 0.89 -20.36 10.45
C VAL A 126 0.16 -19.15 9.87
N THR A 127 -0.87 -18.67 10.55
CA THR A 127 -1.66 -17.51 10.10
C THR A 127 -0.86 -16.22 10.09
N LYS A 128 0.08 -16.03 11.03
CA LYS A 128 1.03 -14.91 11.02
C LYS A 128 1.88 -14.92 9.75
N GLU A 129 2.52 -16.05 9.43
CA GLU A 129 3.40 -16.16 8.24
C GLU A 129 2.60 -15.95 6.94
N VAL A 130 1.37 -16.48 6.86
CA VAL A 130 0.46 -16.24 5.71
C VAL A 130 0.13 -14.76 5.57
N HIS A 131 -0.15 -14.07 6.69
CA HIS A 131 -0.42 -12.63 6.67
C HIS A 131 0.79 -11.80 6.23
N GLU A 132 2.00 -12.18 6.66
CA GLU A 132 3.25 -11.52 6.28
C GLU A 132 3.53 -11.69 4.77
N VAL A 133 3.34 -12.90 4.23
CA VAL A 133 3.41 -13.15 2.78
C VAL A 133 2.38 -12.32 2.02
N ALA A 134 1.13 -12.25 2.48
CA ALA A 134 0.09 -11.45 1.83
C ALA A 134 0.46 -9.96 1.78
N GLY A 135 0.98 -9.41 2.88
CA GLY A 135 1.47 -8.02 2.92
C GLY A 135 2.66 -7.79 1.99
N ALA A 136 3.63 -8.71 1.97
CA ALA A 136 4.79 -8.61 1.09
C ALA A 136 4.41 -8.74 -0.40
N ALA A 137 3.45 -9.61 -0.73
CA ALA A 137 2.93 -9.78 -2.09
C ALA A 137 2.21 -8.51 -2.57
N LEU A 138 1.30 -7.95 -1.76
CA LEU A 138 0.63 -6.69 -2.07
C LEU A 138 1.63 -5.56 -2.26
N ASN A 139 2.65 -5.51 -1.41
CA ASN A 139 3.71 -4.52 -1.53
C ASN A 139 4.46 -4.64 -2.86
N LEU A 140 4.84 -5.86 -3.25
CA LEU A 140 5.52 -6.12 -4.51
C LEU A 140 4.64 -5.73 -5.71
N ILE A 141 3.35 -6.05 -5.68
CA ILE A 141 2.37 -5.64 -6.72
C ILE A 141 2.32 -4.12 -6.87
N PHE A 142 2.34 -3.40 -5.74
CA PHE A 142 2.27 -1.94 -5.73
C PHE A 142 3.60 -1.24 -5.99
N THR A 143 4.70 -1.99 -6.04
CA THR A 143 6.01 -1.45 -6.36
C THR A 143 6.08 -1.17 -7.86
N LYS A 144 5.75 0.08 -8.25
CA LYS A 144 5.95 0.53 -9.64
C LYS A 144 7.44 0.71 -9.90
N ASN A 145 7.88 0.34 -11.11
CA ASN A 145 9.10 0.85 -11.71
C ASN A 145 9.08 2.37 -11.57
N LYS A 146 9.87 2.91 -10.63
CA LYS A 146 10.46 4.23 -10.84
C LYS A 146 11.28 4.03 -12.12
N LYS A 147 10.68 4.30 -13.29
CA LYS A 147 11.49 4.76 -14.41
C LYS A 147 12.15 5.99 -13.84
N THR A 148 13.37 5.81 -13.35
CA THR A 148 14.37 6.84 -13.31
C THR A 148 14.27 7.51 -14.67
N SER A 149 13.72 8.71 -14.72
CA SER A 149 14.14 9.68 -15.72
C SER A 149 15.63 9.95 -15.44
N LEU A 150 16.46 8.97 -15.79
CA LEU A 150 17.78 9.21 -16.33
C LEU A 150 17.51 9.65 -17.76
N ASP A 151 17.11 10.90 -17.88
CA ASP A 151 17.38 11.79 -19.01
C ASP A 151 16.56 13.05 -18.77
N GLY A 152 17.23 14.05 -18.23
CA GLY A 152 16.76 15.42 -18.19
C GLY A 152 16.76 16.03 -19.59
N HIS A 153 15.98 15.49 -20.52
CA HIS A 153 15.60 16.14 -21.76
C HIS A 153 14.16 15.82 -22.13
N LEU A 154 13.38 16.88 -22.27
CA LEU A 154 12.13 16.88 -23.01
C LEU A 154 12.50 16.81 -24.49
N GLU A 155 12.09 15.76 -25.19
CA GLU A 155 11.82 15.87 -26.62
C GLU A 155 10.31 15.86 -26.82
N GLU A 156 9.82 16.97 -27.38
CA GLU A 156 8.53 17.02 -28.05
C GLU A 156 8.52 15.94 -29.13
N VAL A 157 7.49 15.10 -29.13
CA VAL A 157 7.14 14.37 -30.34
C VAL A 157 5.88 15.02 -30.89
N SER A 158 6.12 15.93 -31.84
CA SER A 158 5.16 16.41 -32.82
C SER A 158 4.48 15.23 -33.50
N ILE A 159 3.14 15.24 -33.54
CA ILE A 159 2.33 15.45 -34.76
C ILE A 159 1.08 16.23 -34.34
#